data_AF-A0A3D0XL86-F1
#
_entry.id   AF-A0A3D0XL86-F1
#
_cell.length_a   1.000
_cell.length_b   1.000
_cell.length_c   1.000
_cell.angle_alpha   90.00
_cell.angle_beta   90.00
_cell.angle_gamma   90.00
#
_symmetry.space_group_name_H-M   'P 1'
#
loop_
_entity.id
_entity.type
_entity.pdbx_description
1 polymer ?
#
loop_
_entity_poly.entity_id
_entity_poly.type
_entity_poly.pdbx_seq_one_letter_code
_entity_poly.pdbx_strand_id
1 'polypeptide(L)'
;LDIQGVARKGDAFFCREGETFHARLPTCLEVPISAFFRFVERYPMKPFLPDFSFSRLATCLMGWLLSFQGLGEDEDRPTNKGLVDIRGSVTYQSDPQRPWRLKRYFVHGQEGRMSEAVVELIPIDPKPQAHEAPSSYQTLLMDQKDHMFLPETLVMRLGDSVTFLNSESALHNVRCLETDPPLHVNLALGEDHLFKPQKAHGARDPLDITCVFHGAMKAWIFVFDHPHFQLTDRSGVFHFKDVPIGTYRMRVSHASGDLTFESEARVIGKDPPPWIIALNPDHQRSSSAKKKSVEAIQPDGL
;
A
#
# COMPACT_ATOMS: atom_id res chain seq x y z
N LEU A 1 -19.23 -5.53 3.48
CA LEU A 1 -20.62 -5.22 3.86
C LEU A 1 -20.78 -5.67 5.30
N ASP A 2 -20.87 -4.72 6.22
CA ASP A 2 -21.22 -5.04 7.60
C ASP A 2 -22.74 -4.95 7.69
N ILE A 3 -23.42 -6.09 7.86
CA ILE A 3 -24.88 -6.16 7.91
C ILE A 3 -25.25 -6.70 9.27
N GLN A 4 -25.66 -5.81 10.19
CA GLN A 4 -26.15 -6.22 11.50
C GLN A 4 -27.58 -6.79 11.38
N GLY A 5 -27.85 -7.89 12.09
CA GLY A 5 -29.19 -8.50 12.19
C GLY A 5 -29.47 -9.69 11.29
N VAL A 6 -28.48 -10.24 10.57
CA VAL A 6 -28.68 -11.33 9.60
C VAL A 6 -27.98 -12.61 10.03
N ALA A 7 -28.68 -13.74 10.02
CA ALA A 7 -28.08 -15.05 10.23
C ALA A 7 -27.39 -15.54 8.94
N ARG A 8 -26.11 -15.95 9.04
CA ARG A 8 -25.32 -16.44 7.91
C ARG A 8 -25.35 -17.96 7.84
N LYS A 9 -25.66 -18.51 6.67
CA LYS A 9 -25.45 -19.94 6.35
C LYS A 9 -24.80 -20.04 4.96
N GLY A 10 -23.49 -20.29 4.94
CA GLY A 10 -22.69 -20.24 3.71
C GLY A 10 -22.57 -18.81 3.16
N ASP A 11 -22.74 -18.66 1.84
CA ASP A 11 -22.66 -17.36 1.14
C ASP A 11 -24.02 -16.66 1.02
N ALA A 12 -25.06 -17.20 1.67
CA ALA A 12 -26.40 -16.65 1.66
C ALA A 12 -26.76 -15.95 2.98
N PHE A 13 -27.42 -14.81 2.84
CA PHE A 13 -27.93 -13.96 3.92
C PHE A 13 -29.45 -14.17 4.02
N PHE A 14 -29.97 -14.52 5.21
CA PHE A 14 -31.39 -14.80 5.44
C PHE A 14 -32.04 -13.76 6.35
N CYS A 15 -33.19 -13.22 5.94
CA CYS A 15 -33.96 -12.26 6.71
C CYS A 15 -35.37 -12.79 7.03
N ARG A 16 -35.94 -12.38 8.17
CA ARG A 16 -37.35 -12.65 8.51
C ARG A 16 -38.28 -11.69 7.76
N GLU A 17 -39.48 -12.18 7.45
CA GLU A 17 -40.54 -11.42 6.78
C GLU A 17 -40.95 -10.20 7.63
N GLY A 18 -40.83 -8.98 7.09
CA GLY A 18 -41.31 -7.74 7.71
C GLY A 18 -40.25 -6.73 8.20
N GLU A 19 -38.95 -7.02 8.10
CA GLU A 19 -37.88 -6.10 8.53
C GLU A 19 -37.23 -5.34 7.36
N THR A 20 -37.04 -4.02 7.51
CA THR A 20 -36.31 -3.15 6.56
C THR A 20 -34.87 -2.91 7.01
N PHE A 21 -33.91 -3.01 6.08
CA PHE A 21 -32.48 -2.74 6.35
C PHE A 21 -31.95 -1.55 5.56
N HIS A 22 -31.01 -0.83 6.17
CA HIS A 22 -30.22 0.21 5.53
C HIS A 22 -28.81 -0.32 5.23
N ALA A 23 -28.49 -0.53 3.95
CA ALA A 23 -27.12 -0.79 3.52
C ALA A 23 -26.42 0.54 3.21
N ARG A 24 -25.33 0.87 3.91
CA ARG A 24 -24.36 1.87 3.44
C ARG A 24 -23.38 1.17 2.50
N LEU A 25 -23.53 1.41 1.20
CA LEU A 25 -22.48 1.09 0.23
C LEU A 25 -21.38 2.16 0.32
N PRO A 26 -20.10 1.79 0.42
CA PRO A 26 -19.02 2.72 0.14
C PRO A 26 -19.13 3.13 -1.33
N THR A 27 -18.98 4.42 -1.58
CA THR A 27 -18.92 5.00 -2.93
C THR A 27 -17.87 4.29 -3.79
N CYS A 28 -18.27 4.03 -5.04
CA CYS A 28 -17.49 3.49 -6.16
C CYS A 28 -17.21 1.98 -6.14
N LEU A 29 -18.21 1.21 -6.59
CA LEU A 29 -17.97 -0.08 -7.23
C LEU A 29 -18.41 0.05 -8.69
N GLU A 30 -17.46 0.10 -9.62
CA GLU A 30 -17.74 -0.04 -11.05
C GLU A 30 -18.08 -1.50 -11.32
N VAL A 31 -19.38 -1.79 -11.51
CA VAL A 31 -19.84 -3.11 -11.93
C VAL A 31 -20.10 -3.05 -13.43
N PRO A 32 -19.48 -3.92 -14.26
CA PRO A 32 -19.76 -3.96 -15.68
C PRO A 32 -21.25 -4.28 -15.93
N ILE A 33 -21.87 -3.52 -16.84
CA ILE A 33 -23.31 -3.58 -17.17
C ILE A 33 -23.80 -5.02 -17.45
N SER A 34 -22.92 -5.89 -17.95
CA SER A 34 -23.21 -7.31 -18.21
C SER A 34 -23.55 -8.13 -16.96
N ALA A 35 -23.06 -7.75 -15.78
CA ALA A 35 -23.36 -8.43 -14.52
C ALA A 35 -24.72 -8.03 -13.94
N PHE A 36 -25.19 -6.81 -14.23
CA PHE A 36 -26.50 -6.32 -13.80
C PHE A 36 -27.64 -7.05 -14.54
N PHE A 37 -27.50 -7.26 -15.85
CA PHE A 37 -28.52 -7.98 -16.64
C PHE A 37 -28.66 -9.46 -16.25
N ARG A 38 -27.56 -10.15 -15.90
CA ARG A 38 -27.62 -11.56 -15.44
C ARG A 38 -28.29 -11.72 -14.07
N PHE A 39 -28.29 -10.68 -13.23
CA PHE A 39 -28.95 -10.71 -11.94
C PHE A 39 -30.48 -10.63 -12.08
N VAL A 40 -30.96 -9.79 -13.00
CA VAL A 40 -32.40 -9.59 -13.25
C VAL A 40 -33.05 -10.81 -13.92
N GLU A 41 -32.33 -11.53 -14.79
CA GLU A 41 -32.84 -12.76 -15.41
C GLU A 41 -32.98 -13.95 -14.43
N ARG A 42 -32.18 -13.98 -13.36
CA ARG A 42 -32.14 -15.13 -12.43
C ARG A 42 -33.19 -15.07 -11.32
N TYR A 43 -33.78 -13.91 -11.07
CA TYR A 43 -34.78 -13.71 -10.02
C TYR A 43 -35.94 -12.83 -10.52
N PRO A 44 -36.95 -13.41 -11.21
CA PRO A 44 -38.13 -12.66 -11.62
C PRO A 44 -38.96 -12.28 -10.39
N MET A 45 -38.81 -11.05 -9.92
CA MET A 45 -39.66 -10.47 -8.89
C MET A 45 -41.06 -10.25 -9.48
N LYS A 46 -42.07 -10.95 -8.95
CA LYS A 46 -43.48 -10.68 -9.28
C LYS A 46 -43.86 -9.27 -8.81
N PRO A 47 -44.60 -8.48 -9.62
CA PRO A 47 -45.01 -7.15 -9.20
C PRO A 47 -46.14 -7.26 -8.18
N PHE A 48 -45.92 -6.71 -6.99
CA PHE A 48 -46.98 -6.35 -6.05
C PHE A 48 -47.05 -4.82 -6.05
N LEU A 49 -48.02 -4.27 -6.76
CA LEU A 49 -48.35 -2.84 -6.73
C LEU A 49 -49.87 -2.69 -6.71
N PRO A 50 -50.43 -1.87 -5.82
CA PRO A 50 -51.64 -1.13 -6.10
C PRO A 50 -51.29 0.32 -6.47
N ASP A 51 -51.82 0.71 -7.63
CA ASP A 51 -52.26 2.05 -8.06
C ASP A 51 -51.47 3.28 -7.61
N PHE A 52 -50.61 3.78 -8.51
CA PHE A 52 -50.32 5.21 -8.59
C PHE A 52 -50.44 5.71 -10.03
N SER A 53 -51.26 6.75 -10.17
CA SER A 53 -51.69 7.43 -11.38
C SER A 53 -50.54 7.88 -12.31
N PHE A 54 -50.62 7.44 -13.56
CA PHE A 54 -49.85 7.92 -14.71
C PHE A 54 -50.14 9.40 -15.03
N SER A 55 -49.29 10.33 -14.58
CA SER A 55 -49.24 11.67 -15.23
C SER A 55 -47.95 12.50 -15.03
N ARG A 56 -46.86 11.95 -14.49
CA ARG A 56 -45.59 12.71 -14.30
C ARG A 56 -44.30 11.97 -14.69
N LEU A 57 -44.37 11.08 -15.68
CA LEU A 57 -43.19 10.38 -16.22
C LEU A 57 -42.76 10.86 -17.62
N ALA A 58 -43.55 11.73 -18.27
CA ALA A 58 -43.25 12.21 -19.62
C ALA A 58 -42.35 13.46 -19.67
N THR A 59 -42.11 14.15 -18.55
CA THR A 59 -41.30 15.38 -18.51
C THR A 59 -39.84 15.18 -18.09
N CYS A 60 -39.47 14.03 -17.50
CA CYS A 60 -38.07 13.75 -17.15
C CYS A 60 -37.28 13.06 -18.28
N LEU A 61 -37.96 12.39 -19.23
CA LEU A 61 -37.29 11.65 -20.31
C LEU A 61 -36.87 12.53 -21.50
N MET A 62 -37.51 13.68 -21.74
CA MET A 62 -37.05 14.63 -22.77
C MET A 62 -35.97 15.61 -22.26
N GLY A 63 -35.87 15.85 -20.95
CA GLY A 63 -34.76 16.61 -20.36
C GLY A 63 -33.44 15.83 -20.33
N TRP A 64 -33.51 14.50 -20.35
CA TRP A 64 -32.33 13.62 -20.34
C TRP A 64 -31.71 13.40 -21.74
N LEU A 65 -32.53 13.46 -22.80
CA LEU A 65 -32.09 13.22 -24.18
C LEU A 65 -31.51 14.45 -24.88
N LEU A 66 -31.74 15.68 -24.36
CA LEU A 66 -31.17 16.92 -24.90
C LEU A 66 -29.91 17.42 -24.15
N SER A 67 -29.48 16.74 -23.09
CA SER A 67 -28.17 16.99 -22.47
C SER A 67 -27.05 16.10 -23.03
N PHE A 68 -27.36 15.20 -23.96
CA PHE A 68 -26.41 14.25 -24.58
C PHE A 68 -25.83 14.72 -25.93
N GLN A 69 -25.87 16.02 -26.23
CA GLN A 69 -25.21 16.60 -27.41
C GLN A 69 -24.19 17.71 -27.05
N GLY A 70 -23.76 17.78 -25.79
CA GLY A 70 -22.84 18.84 -25.33
C GLY A 70 -21.81 18.43 -24.30
N LEU A 71 -21.56 17.13 -24.11
CA LEU A 71 -20.38 16.67 -23.40
C LEU A 71 -19.30 16.42 -24.45
N GLY A 72 -18.65 17.52 -24.86
CA GLY A 72 -17.27 17.44 -25.28
C GLY A 72 -16.51 16.65 -24.22
N GLU A 73 -15.59 15.81 -24.69
CA GLU A 73 -14.58 15.16 -23.86
C GLU A 73 -14.12 16.18 -22.81
N ASP A 74 -14.20 15.81 -21.53
CA ASP A 74 -13.67 16.60 -20.43
C ASP A 74 -12.14 16.59 -20.56
N GLU A 75 -11.64 17.38 -21.52
CA GLU A 75 -10.26 17.47 -21.98
C GLU A 75 -9.42 18.37 -21.06
N ASP A 76 -9.90 18.68 -19.85
CA ASP A 76 -9.26 19.64 -18.94
C ASP A 76 -8.85 19.06 -17.57
N ARG A 77 -8.83 17.72 -17.42
CA ARG A 77 -7.87 17.15 -16.46
C ARG A 77 -6.49 17.33 -17.10
N PRO A 78 -5.53 18.04 -16.48
CA PRO A 78 -4.20 18.20 -17.06
C PRO A 78 -3.67 16.80 -17.36
N THR A 79 -3.59 16.47 -18.64
CA THR A 79 -3.03 15.20 -19.08
C THR A 79 -1.57 15.29 -18.67
N ASN A 80 -1.21 14.57 -17.60
CA ASN A 80 0.12 14.62 -17.01
C ASN A 80 1.08 13.95 -17.99
N LYS A 81 1.50 14.70 -19.01
CA LYS A 81 2.38 14.26 -20.08
C LYS A 81 3.72 13.91 -19.44
N GLY A 82 3.88 12.63 -19.10
CA GLY A 82 5.12 12.10 -18.54
C GLY A 82 5.00 11.43 -17.18
N LEU A 83 3.82 11.22 -16.61
CA LEU A 83 3.66 10.37 -15.43
C LEU A 83 3.17 8.96 -15.81
N VAL A 84 3.63 7.96 -15.07
CA VAL A 84 3.37 6.54 -15.33
C VAL A 84 3.18 5.78 -14.02
N ASP A 85 2.30 4.79 -14.05
CA ASP A 85 2.17 3.83 -12.95
C ASP A 85 3.16 2.69 -13.17
N ILE A 86 3.87 2.30 -12.12
CA ILE A 86 4.87 1.22 -12.18
C ILE A 86 4.42 0.12 -11.23
N ARG A 87 4.17 -1.06 -11.79
CA ARG A 87 3.92 -2.27 -11.00
C ARG A 87 5.16 -3.12 -10.98
N GLY A 88 5.35 -3.84 -9.90
CA GLY A 88 6.44 -4.79 -9.84
C GLY A 88 6.38 -5.67 -8.62
N SER A 89 7.41 -6.47 -8.47
CA SER A 89 7.53 -7.39 -7.37
C SER A 89 8.97 -7.61 -6.96
N VAL A 90 9.16 -7.93 -5.69
CA VAL A 90 10.43 -8.32 -5.12
C VAL A 90 10.38 -9.81 -4.82
N THR A 91 11.39 -10.54 -5.26
CA THR A 91 11.62 -11.95 -4.90
C THR A 91 12.94 -12.08 -4.17
N TYR A 92 13.06 -13.12 -3.35
CA TYR A 92 14.29 -13.47 -2.67
C TYR A 92 14.60 -14.94 -2.83
N GLN A 93 15.68 -15.23 -3.53
CA GLN A 93 16.27 -16.56 -3.59
C GLN A 93 17.09 -16.77 -2.31
N SER A 94 16.67 -17.72 -1.47
CA SER A 94 17.37 -18.01 -0.22
C SER A 94 18.70 -18.70 -0.45
N ASP A 95 19.68 -18.42 0.41
CA ASP A 95 20.93 -19.17 0.49
C ASP A 95 20.61 -20.66 0.76
N PRO A 96 20.97 -21.59 -0.14
CA PRO A 96 20.78 -23.01 0.11
C PRO A 96 21.50 -23.50 1.37
N GLN A 97 22.61 -22.85 1.76
CA GLN A 97 23.39 -23.19 2.94
C GLN A 97 22.82 -22.58 4.22
N ARG A 98 22.03 -21.50 4.12
CA ARG A 98 21.47 -20.75 5.24
C ARG A 98 20.02 -20.31 4.98
N PRO A 99 19.09 -21.25 4.74
CA PRO A 99 17.76 -20.90 4.23
C PRO A 99 16.90 -20.16 5.26
N TRP A 100 17.22 -20.20 6.55
CA TRP A 100 16.29 -19.81 7.62
C TRP A 100 16.19 -18.30 7.89
N ARG A 101 17.13 -17.48 7.41
CA ARG A 101 17.27 -16.08 7.87
C ARG A 101 16.07 -15.19 7.50
N LEU A 102 15.74 -15.11 6.22
CA LEU A 102 14.62 -14.31 5.70
C LEU A 102 13.43 -15.18 5.30
N LYS A 103 13.70 -16.43 4.89
CA LYS A 103 12.69 -17.31 4.30
C LYS A 103 11.51 -17.60 5.21
N ARG A 104 11.77 -17.70 6.52
CA ARG A 104 10.76 -18.13 7.50
C ARG A 104 9.65 -17.10 7.68
N TYR A 105 9.95 -15.81 7.57
CA TYR A 105 9.05 -14.73 7.97
C TYR A 105 8.63 -13.85 6.79
N PHE A 106 9.53 -13.61 5.84
CA PHE A 106 9.36 -12.59 4.82
C PHE A 106 9.24 -13.13 3.39
N VAL A 107 9.47 -14.44 3.19
CA VAL A 107 9.45 -15.04 1.85
C VAL A 107 8.31 -16.03 1.74
N HIS A 108 7.43 -15.77 0.78
CA HIS A 108 6.18 -16.49 0.61
C HIS A 108 6.11 -17.16 -0.76
N GLY A 109 5.39 -18.29 -0.81
CA GLY A 109 5.19 -19.05 -2.06
C GLY A 109 6.45 -19.72 -2.60
N GLN A 110 6.28 -20.48 -3.69
CA GLN A 110 7.38 -21.19 -4.34
C GLN A 110 8.30 -20.25 -5.14
N GLU A 111 7.78 -19.12 -5.61
CA GLU A 111 8.51 -18.10 -6.37
C GLU A 111 9.40 -17.21 -5.50
N GLY A 112 9.34 -17.38 -4.17
CA GLY A 112 10.15 -16.62 -3.24
C GLY A 112 9.73 -15.15 -3.12
N ARG A 113 8.44 -14.85 -3.11
CA ARG A 113 7.92 -13.47 -3.00
C ARG A 113 8.30 -12.85 -1.67
N MET A 114 8.96 -11.68 -1.69
CA MET A 114 9.47 -11.03 -0.49
C MET A 114 8.53 -9.92 -0.04
N SER A 115 7.92 -10.11 1.13
CA SER A 115 7.15 -9.06 1.82
C SER A 115 8.06 -8.11 2.57
N GLU A 116 7.57 -6.91 2.87
CA GLU A 116 8.29 -5.92 3.69
C GLU A 116 9.64 -5.44 3.13
N ALA A 117 9.87 -5.67 1.82
CA ALA A 117 10.87 -4.96 1.06
C ALA A 117 10.36 -3.55 0.69
N VAL A 118 11.19 -2.56 0.96
CA VAL A 118 10.97 -1.15 0.65
C VAL A 118 11.70 -0.81 -0.64
N VAL A 119 10.98 -0.33 -1.64
CA VAL A 119 11.50 0.11 -2.94
C VAL A 119 11.45 1.63 -3.01
N GLU A 120 12.57 2.27 -3.33
CA GLU A 120 12.74 3.73 -3.40
C GLU A 120 13.27 4.13 -4.79
N LEU A 121 12.70 5.16 -5.41
CA LEU A 121 13.19 5.74 -6.66
C LEU A 121 13.68 7.17 -6.43
N ILE A 122 14.96 7.40 -6.71
CA ILE A 122 15.60 8.72 -6.60
C ILE A 122 15.99 9.21 -7.99
N PRO A 123 15.44 10.33 -8.49
CA PRO A 123 15.82 10.89 -9.79
C PRO A 123 17.34 11.12 -9.91
N ILE A 124 17.93 10.79 -11.06
CA ILE A 124 19.37 11.04 -11.35
C ILE A 124 19.56 12.40 -12.03
N ASP A 125 18.82 12.71 -13.10
CA ASP A 125 18.89 14.00 -13.81
C ASP A 125 17.70 14.22 -14.79
N PRO A 126 17.31 15.50 -15.06
CA PRO A 126 17.73 16.68 -14.30
C PRO A 126 17.02 16.70 -12.94
N LYS A 127 17.54 17.51 -12.01
CA LYS A 127 17.07 17.70 -10.63
C LYS A 127 15.60 17.33 -10.40
N PRO A 128 15.28 16.65 -9.26
CA PRO A 128 13.89 16.35 -8.92
C PRO A 128 13.05 17.59 -9.15
N GLN A 129 12.05 17.49 -10.03
CA GLN A 129 10.96 18.46 -9.99
C GLN A 129 10.53 18.49 -8.54
N ALA A 130 10.55 19.68 -7.93
CA ALA A 130 10.14 19.84 -6.55
C ALA A 130 8.77 19.16 -6.44
N HIS A 131 8.72 18.05 -5.71
CA HIS A 131 7.46 17.38 -5.49
C HIS A 131 6.62 18.36 -4.70
N GLU A 132 5.44 18.69 -5.23
CA GLU A 132 4.51 19.50 -4.46
C GLU A 132 4.32 18.83 -3.10
N ALA A 133 4.42 19.64 -2.05
CA ALA A 133 4.15 19.15 -0.72
C ALA A 133 2.76 18.47 -0.74
N PRO A 134 2.61 17.31 -0.07
CA PRO A 134 1.33 16.64 -0.06
C PRO A 134 0.27 17.60 0.50
N SER A 135 -0.92 17.56 -0.08
CA SER A 135 -2.05 18.39 0.34
C SER A 135 -2.48 18.13 1.79
N SER A 136 -2.09 16.98 2.34
CA SER A 136 -2.27 16.62 3.75
C SER A 136 -1.18 15.64 4.20
N TYR A 137 -0.83 15.72 5.49
CA TYR A 137 -0.02 14.72 6.17
C TYR A 137 -0.92 13.70 6.87
N GLN A 138 -0.42 12.48 7.04
CA GLN A 138 -1.16 11.38 7.64
C GLN A 138 -0.66 11.07 9.05
N THR A 139 -1.53 10.45 9.85
CA THR A 139 -1.16 9.81 11.11
C THR A 139 -1.35 8.31 10.95
N LEU A 140 -0.25 7.57 10.97
CA LEU A 140 -0.25 6.10 10.92
C LEU A 140 -0.40 5.53 12.33
N LEU A 141 -0.79 4.26 12.44
CA LEU A 141 -0.88 3.54 13.71
C LEU A 141 0.15 2.42 13.74
N MET A 142 0.88 2.29 14.83
CA MET A 142 1.67 1.12 15.18
C MET A 142 1.24 0.63 16.56
N ASP A 143 0.50 -0.48 16.59
CA ASP A 143 -0.01 -1.08 17.81
C ASP A 143 1.03 -2.02 18.44
N GLN A 144 0.95 -2.23 19.76
CA GLN A 144 1.73 -3.21 20.50
C GLN A 144 0.77 -4.27 21.01
N LYS A 145 0.87 -5.47 20.44
CA LYS A 145 -0.03 -6.58 20.71
C LYS A 145 0.65 -7.91 20.38
N ASP A 146 0.35 -8.95 21.16
CA ASP A 146 0.95 -10.27 21.02
C ASP A 146 2.48 -10.23 21.10
N HIS A 147 3.03 -9.31 21.91
CA HIS A 147 4.46 -9.02 22.03
C HIS A 147 5.12 -8.73 20.67
N MET A 148 4.43 -7.96 19.83
CA MET A 148 4.90 -7.47 18.52
C MET A 148 4.48 -6.01 18.33
N PHE A 149 5.20 -5.30 17.47
CA PHE A 149 4.74 -4.04 16.89
C PHE A 149 3.96 -4.35 15.60
N LEU A 150 2.78 -3.76 15.43
CA LEU A 150 1.86 -4.03 14.33
C LEU A 150 1.42 -2.74 13.63
N PRO A 151 1.78 -2.53 12.35
CA PRO A 151 2.64 -3.40 11.54
C PRO A 151 4.11 -3.35 12.00
N GLU A 152 4.89 -4.37 11.63
CA GLU A 152 6.33 -4.44 11.94
C GLU A 152 7.14 -3.45 11.09
N THR A 153 6.63 -3.10 9.91
CA THR A 153 7.26 -2.13 9.00
C THR A 153 6.27 -1.04 8.59
N LEU A 154 6.69 0.22 8.73
CA LEU A 154 6.01 1.39 8.17
C LEU A 154 6.91 2.12 7.18
N VAL A 155 6.28 2.68 6.14
CA VAL A 155 6.88 3.66 5.24
C VAL A 155 6.03 4.93 5.30
N MET A 156 6.65 6.10 5.43
CA MET A 156 5.94 7.36 5.58
C MET A 156 6.74 8.54 5.00
N ARG A 157 6.07 9.66 4.76
CA ARG A 157 6.73 10.90 4.35
C ARG A 157 7.17 11.71 5.56
N LEU A 158 8.24 12.48 5.40
CA LEU A 158 8.59 13.52 6.35
C LEU A 158 7.42 14.51 6.47
N GLY A 159 6.95 14.72 7.71
CA GLY A 159 5.76 15.51 7.99
C GLY A 159 4.55 14.68 8.44
N ASP A 160 4.48 13.41 8.04
CA ASP A 160 3.56 12.44 8.63
C ASP A 160 3.92 12.18 10.11
N SER A 161 3.01 11.53 10.82
CA SER A 161 3.21 11.09 12.20
C SER A 161 2.79 9.62 12.38
N VAL A 162 3.22 9.02 13.48
CA VAL A 162 2.82 7.67 13.89
C VAL A 162 2.32 7.74 15.33
N THR A 163 1.17 7.13 15.58
CA THR A 163 0.68 6.87 16.94
C THR A 163 1.11 5.47 17.33
N PHE A 164 1.88 5.36 18.40
CA PHE A 164 2.15 4.07 19.04
C PHE A 164 1.06 3.78 20.05
N LEU A 165 0.34 2.68 19.91
CA LEU A 165 -0.72 2.25 20.84
C LEU A 165 -0.25 0.98 21.57
N ASN A 166 -0.70 0.76 22.80
CA ASN A 166 -0.62 -0.56 23.44
C ASN A 166 -2.01 -1.16 23.63
N SER A 167 -2.29 -2.27 22.95
CA SER A 167 -3.57 -2.98 23.01
C SER A 167 -3.52 -4.28 23.80
N GLU A 168 -2.48 -4.51 24.61
CA GLU A 168 -2.39 -5.65 25.50
C GLU A 168 -1.97 -5.28 26.93
N SER A 169 -2.20 -6.19 27.88
CA SER A 169 -1.96 -5.93 29.31
C SER A 169 -0.49 -5.88 29.70
N ALA A 170 0.40 -6.38 28.85
CA ALA A 170 1.83 -6.28 29.08
C ALA A 170 2.28 -4.82 28.99
N LEU A 171 3.14 -4.39 29.91
CA LEU A 171 3.76 -3.07 29.83
C LEU A 171 4.78 -3.09 28.71
N HIS A 172 4.64 -2.17 27.75
CA HIS A 172 5.56 -2.05 26.63
C HIS A 172 6.31 -0.73 26.64
N ASN A 173 7.29 -0.66 25.74
CA ASN A 173 8.11 0.51 25.54
C ASN A 173 8.34 0.72 24.05
N VAL A 174 8.33 1.98 23.65
CA VAL A 174 8.76 2.45 22.34
C VAL A 174 10.09 3.16 22.52
N ARG A 175 11.16 2.54 22.04
CA ARG A 175 12.50 3.13 22.01
C ARG A 175 13.02 3.23 20.59
N CYS A 176 13.52 4.42 20.24
CA CYS A 176 14.26 4.70 19.00
C CYS A 176 15.48 5.55 19.35
N LEU A 177 16.68 5.07 19.00
CA LEU A 177 17.95 5.73 19.34
C LEU A 177 18.44 6.68 18.24
N GLU A 178 17.86 6.56 17.05
CA GLU A 178 18.19 7.33 15.85
C GLU A 178 17.64 8.77 15.91
N THR A 179 16.75 9.06 16.86
CA THR A 179 16.18 10.39 17.09
C THR A 179 17.02 11.22 18.06
N ASP A 180 16.86 12.54 17.99
CA ASP A 180 17.50 13.50 18.90
C ASP A 180 16.45 14.47 19.48
N PRO A 181 16.09 14.37 20.78
CA PRO A 181 16.57 13.36 21.72
C PRO A 181 16.06 11.94 21.37
N PRO A 182 16.71 10.88 21.89
CA PRO A 182 16.21 9.51 21.73
C PRO A 182 14.77 9.37 22.24
N LEU A 183 13.91 8.72 21.46
CA LEU A 183 12.54 8.39 21.86
C LEU A 183 12.60 7.24 22.87
N HIS A 184 11.92 7.40 24.00
CA HIS A 184 11.83 6.36 25.02
C HIS A 184 10.55 6.54 25.86
N VAL A 185 9.50 5.81 25.53
CA VAL A 185 8.18 5.97 26.16
C VAL A 185 7.64 4.61 26.59
N ASN A 186 7.21 4.49 27.85
CA ASN A 186 6.50 3.31 28.32
C ASN A 186 5.00 3.50 28.10
N LEU A 187 4.32 2.44 27.67
CA LEU A 187 2.89 2.45 27.38
C LEU A 187 2.23 1.28 28.09
N ALA A 188 1.32 1.56 29.01
CA ALA A 188 0.40 0.61 29.61
C ALA A 188 -0.80 0.34 28.70
N LEU A 189 -1.66 -0.62 29.07
CA LEU A 189 -2.86 -0.96 28.30
C LEU A 189 -3.71 0.27 27.99
N GLY A 190 -3.98 0.50 26.71
CA GLY A 190 -4.81 1.58 26.20
C GLY A 190 -4.12 2.95 26.13
N GLU A 191 -2.86 3.05 26.55
CA GLU A 191 -2.07 4.28 26.37
C GLU A 191 -1.51 4.36 24.95
N ASP A 192 -1.39 5.60 24.46
CA ASP A 192 -0.79 5.90 23.18
C ASP A 192 0.27 7.00 23.26
N HIS A 193 1.07 7.12 22.20
CA HIS A 193 2.05 8.17 22.03
C HIS A 193 2.15 8.60 20.56
N LEU A 194 1.88 9.88 20.30
CA LEU A 194 2.07 10.47 18.98
C LEU A 194 3.54 10.88 18.79
N PHE A 195 4.16 10.34 17.75
CA PHE A 195 5.54 10.65 17.37
C PHE A 195 5.61 11.18 15.93
N LYS A 196 6.42 12.22 15.74
CA LYS A 196 6.67 12.84 14.43
C LYS A 196 8.17 12.85 14.12
N PRO A 197 8.64 12.05 13.14
CA PRO A 197 10.03 12.08 12.70
C PRO A 197 10.47 13.48 12.25
N GLN A 198 11.70 13.85 12.59
CA GLN A 198 12.28 15.16 12.24
C GLN A 198 13.20 15.10 11.02
N LYS A 199 13.59 13.90 10.58
CA LYS A 199 14.52 13.67 9.47
C LYS A 199 14.03 12.54 8.58
N ALA A 200 14.25 12.70 7.28
CA ALA A 200 14.12 11.61 6.31
C ALA A 200 15.48 10.92 6.15
N HIS A 201 15.47 9.60 6.22
CA HIS A 201 16.65 8.75 6.06
C HIS A 201 16.57 7.87 4.81
N GLY A 202 15.43 7.90 4.12
CA GLY A 202 15.15 7.12 2.91
C GLY A 202 15.20 5.62 3.17
N ALA A 203 15.45 4.85 2.12
CA ALA A 203 15.51 3.39 2.21
C ALA A 203 16.76 2.85 2.94
N ARG A 204 17.76 3.68 3.25
CA ARG A 204 19.07 3.17 3.73
C ARG A 204 19.11 2.88 5.21
N ASP A 205 18.56 3.78 6.02
CA ASP A 205 18.73 3.79 7.47
C ASP A 205 17.36 4.04 8.12
N PRO A 206 16.53 3.01 8.33
CA PRO A 206 15.24 3.17 8.99
C PRO A 206 15.40 3.60 10.46
N LEU A 207 14.33 4.11 11.06
CA LEU A 207 14.22 4.23 12.50
C LEU A 207 13.96 2.84 13.11
N ASP A 208 14.86 2.37 13.97
CA ASP A 208 14.73 1.08 14.66
C ASP A 208 13.87 1.26 15.91
N ILE A 209 12.66 0.70 15.89
CA ILE A 209 11.73 0.72 17.01
C ILE A 209 11.91 -0.56 17.82
N THR A 210 12.20 -0.43 19.11
CA THR A 210 12.45 -1.57 20.00
C THR A 210 11.70 -1.43 21.31
N CYS A 211 11.37 -2.55 21.95
CA CYS A 211 10.87 -2.59 23.32
C CYS A 211 11.98 -3.02 24.28
N VAL A 212 12.25 -2.24 25.33
CA VAL A 212 13.26 -2.59 26.34
C VAL A 212 12.83 -3.73 27.27
N PHE A 213 11.53 -4.00 27.39
CA PHE A 213 11.01 -5.09 28.21
C PHE A 213 11.00 -6.43 27.47
N HIS A 214 10.82 -6.41 26.15
CA HIS A 214 10.66 -7.61 25.32
C HIS A 214 11.61 -7.55 24.12
N GLY A 215 12.83 -8.09 24.27
CA GLY A 215 13.89 -7.92 23.27
C GLY A 215 13.62 -8.52 21.88
N ALA A 216 12.58 -9.34 21.74
CA ALA A 216 12.11 -9.84 20.45
C ALA A 216 11.24 -8.83 19.68
N MET A 217 10.63 -7.85 20.36
CA MET A 217 9.81 -6.82 19.74
C MET A 217 10.70 -5.83 19.00
N LYS A 218 10.57 -5.82 17.68
CA LYS A 218 11.23 -4.90 16.77
C LYS A 218 10.25 -4.41 15.72
N ALA A 219 10.46 -3.20 15.24
CA ALA A 219 9.79 -2.65 14.08
C ALA A 219 10.69 -1.62 13.40
N TRP A 220 10.36 -1.25 12.18
CA TRP A 220 11.12 -0.32 11.36
C TRP A 220 10.22 0.74 10.75
N ILE A 221 10.65 1.99 10.80
CA ILE A 221 9.96 3.10 10.15
C ILE A 221 10.91 3.76 9.14
N PHE A 222 10.59 3.64 7.86
CA PHE A 222 11.31 4.31 6.78
C PHE A 222 10.65 5.66 6.50
N VAL A 223 11.44 6.73 6.55
CA VAL A 223 10.96 8.11 6.38
C VAL A 223 11.59 8.72 5.14
N PHE A 224 10.76 9.16 4.20
CA PHE A 224 11.15 9.71 2.90
C PHE A 224 10.78 11.18 2.78
N ASP A 225 11.59 11.97 2.09
CA ASP A 225 11.30 13.38 1.74
C ASP A 225 10.75 13.54 0.31
N HIS A 226 10.54 12.43 -0.40
CA HIS A 226 9.98 12.36 -1.75
C HIS A 226 8.85 11.32 -1.82
N PRO A 227 7.95 11.35 -2.82
CA PRO A 227 6.77 10.50 -2.87
C PRO A 227 7.01 9.11 -3.47
N HIS A 228 8.18 8.88 -4.07
CA HIS A 228 8.47 7.69 -4.86
C HIS A 228 9.12 6.59 -4.01
N PHE A 229 8.35 6.04 -3.08
CA PHE A 229 8.70 4.84 -2.31
C PHE A 229 7.50 3.92 -2.18
N GLN A 230 7.73 2.62 -2.05
CA GLN A 230 6.68 1.61 -1.83
C GLN A 230 7.15 0.53 -0.86
N LEU A 231 6.23 0.04 -0.04
CA LEU A 231 6.39 -1.19 0.74
C LEU A 231 5.72 -2.34 -0.01
N THR A 232 6.42 -3.46 -0.15
CA THR A 232 5.83 -4.69 -0.71
C THR A 232 4.86 -5.34 0.27
N ASP A 233 3.73 -5.80 -0.26
CA ASP A 233 2.75 -6.54 0.52
C ASP A 233 3.18 -8.00 0.78
N ARG A 234 2.30 -8.81 1.38
CA ARG A 234 2.53 -10.24 1.62
C ARG A 234 2.76 -11.06 0.35
N SER A 235 2.29 -10.59 -0.80
CA SER A 235 2.53 -11.21 -2.10
C SER A 235 3.83 -10.73 -2.77
N GLY A 236 4.59 -9.86 -2.09
CA GLY A 236 5.83 -9.28 -2.58
C GLY A 236 5.64 -8.27 -3.71
N VAL A 237 4.42 -7.73 -3.87
CA VAL A 237 4.06 -6.81 -4.95
C VAL A 237 4.12 -5.37 -4.46
N PHE A 238 4.57 -4.46 -5.34
CA PHE A 238 4.53 -3.02 -5.14
C PHE A 238 3.90 -2.31 -6.34
N HIS A 239 3.38 -1.10 -6.09
CA HIS A 239 2.75 -0.27 -7.12
C HIS A 239 3.06 1.20 -6.87
N PHE A 240 3.94 1.79 -7.67
CA PHE A 240 4.10 3.24 -7.70
C PHE A 240 3.04 3.87 -8.58
N LYS A 241 2.49 4.99 -8.14
CA LYS A 241 1.61 5.83 -8.93
C LYS A 241 2.32 7.10 -9.35
N ASP A 242 1.92 7.63 -10.49
CA ASP A 242 2.26 9.00 -10.89
C ASP A 242 3.79 9.25 -10.90
N VAL A 243 4.59 8.29 -11.38
CA VAL A 243 6.05 8.40 -11.44
C VAL A 243 6.46 9.13 -12.72
N PRO A 244 7.24 10.22 -12.64
CA PRO A 244 7.75 10.88 -13.83
C PRO A 244 8.64 9.98 -14.68
N ILE A 245 8.50 10.04 -16.00
CA ILE A 245 9.43 9.45 -16.96
C ILE A 245 10.83 10.03 -16.72
N GLY A 246 11.83 9.16 -16.68
CA GLY A 246 13.20 9.58 -16.41
C GLY A 246 14.08 8.44 -15.94
N THR A 247 15.31 8.80 -15.59
CA THR A 247 16.30 7.88 -15.02
C THR A 247 16.37 8.06 -13.52
N TYR A 248 16.27 6.94 -12.80
CA TYR A 248 16.25 6.87 -11.35
C TYR A 248 17.35 5.95 -10.86
N ARG A 249 17.88 6.26 -9.69
CA ARG A 249 18.53 5.28 -8.84
C ARG A 249 17.45 4.58 -8.03
N MET A 250 17.21 3.31 -8.35
CA MET A 250 16.33 2.44 -7.59
C MET A 250 17.11 1.82 -6.43
N ARG A 251 16.54 1.87 -5.23
CA ARG A 251 17.03 1.13 -4.07
C ARG A 251 15.96 0.19 -3.57
N VAL A 252 16.40 -0.97 -3.09
CA VAL A 252 15.56 -1.89 -2.33
C VAL A 252 16.25 -2.20 -1.02
N SER A 253 15.51 -2.08 0.07
CA SER A 253 15.97 -2.45 1.42
C SER A 253 14.93 -3.31 2.10
N HIS A 254 15.37 -4.26 2.91
CA HIS A 254 14.46 -5.05 3.74
C HIS A 254 14.46 -4.54 5.17
N ALA A 255 13.29 -4.52 5.80
CA ALA A 255 13.08 -3.98 7.14
C ALA A 255 13.98 -4.65 8.20
N SER A 256 14.12 -5.98 8.16
CA SER A 256 14.98 -6.73 9.09
C SER A 256 16.48 -6.42 9.02
N GLY A 257 16.89 -5.48 8.16
CA GLY A 257 18.27 -5.08 7.95
C GLY A 257 19.05 -5.99 7.02
N ASP A 258 20.28 -5.56 6.74
CA ASP A 258 21.32 -6.22 5.94
C ASP A 258 21.00 -6.51 4.47
N LEU A 259 19.76 -6.69 4.03
CA LEU A 259 19.47 -6.90 2.60
C LEU A 259 19.22 -5.57 1.90
N THR A 260 20.17 -5.16 1.05
CA THR A 260 20.06 -3.92 0.27
C THR A 260 20.52 -4.10 -1.17
N PHE A 261 19.80 -3.50 -2.11
CA PHE A 261 20.10 -3.53 -3.53
C PHE A 261 20.01 -2.10 -4.10
N GLU A 262 20.89 -1.75 -5.03
CA GLU A 262 20.88 -0.46 -5.72
C GLU A 262 21.17 -0.68 -7.21
N SER A 263 20.36 -0.11 -8.08
CA SER A 263 20.55 -0.15 -9.54
C SER A 263 20.01 1.11 -10.21
N GLU A 264 20.41 1.35 -11.46
CA GLU A 264 19.78 2.37 -12.30
C GLU A 264 18.49 1.78 -12.90
N ALA A 265 17.41 2.54 -12.84
CA ALA A 265 16.12 2.20 -13.43
C ALA A 265 15.69 3.31 -14.39
N ARG A 266 15.16 2.92 -15.56
CA ARG A 266 14.61 3.84 -16.55
C ARG A 266 13.10 3.68 -16.61
N VAL A 267 12.40 4.75 -16.30
CA VAL A 267 10.94 4.84 -16.36
C VAL A 267 10.57 5.39 -17.73
N ILE A 268 9.92 4.58 -18.56
CA ILE A 268 9.60 4.89 -19.96
C ILE A 268 8.15 4.54 -20.30
N GLY A 269 7.52 5.31 -21.19
CA GLY A 269 6.22 4.99 -21.82
C GLY A 269 5.01 5.03 -20.87
N LYS A 270 3.79 4.93 -21.41
CA LYS A 270 2.55 5.02 -20.61
C LYS A 270 2.14 3.74 -19.87
N ASP A 271 2.81 2.61 -20.11
CA ASP A 271 2.49 1.31 -19.50
C ASP A 271 3.74 0.40 -19.50
N PRO A 272 4.69 0.60 -18.57
CA PRO A 272 5.89 -0.23 -18.51
C PRO A 272 5.55 -1.66 -18.07
N PRO A 273 6.24 -2.69 -18.62
CA PRO A 273 6.07 -4.05 -18.13
C PRO A 273 6.39 -4.14 -16.63
N PRO A 274 5.77 -5.08 -15.88
CA PRO A 274 6.00 -5.19 -14.46
C PRO A 274 7.48 -5.43 -14.13
N TRP A 275 8.00 -4.70 -13.16
CA TRP A 275 9.38 -4.87 -12.71
C TRP A 275 9.51 -6.13 -11.85
N ILE A 276 10.55 -6.91 -12.11
CA ILE A 276 10.89 -8.10 -11.30
C ILE A 276 12.26 -7.84 -10.67
N ILE A 277 12.27 -7.63 -9.36
CA ILE A 277 13.49 -7.40 -8.60
C ILE A 277 13.86 -8.69 -7.88
N ALA A 278 14.84 -9.41 -8.40
CA ALA A 278 15.32 -10.65 -7.81
C ALA A 278 16.48 -10.38 -6.84
N LEU A 279 16.24 -10.65 -5.55
CA LEU A 279 17.24 -10.53 -4.49
C LEU A 279 17.82 -11.90 -4.12
N ASN A 280 19.05 -11.89 -3.62
CA ASN A 280 19.75 -13.09 -3.17
C ASN A 280 20.70 -12.72 -2.00
N PRO A 281 21.42 -13.69 -1.40
CA PRO A 281 22.32 -13.43 -0.27
C PRO A 281 23.48 -12.48 -0.59
N ASP A 282 23.92 -12.36 -1.84
CA ASP A 282 25.02 -11.45 -2.23
C ASP A 282 24.60 -9.97 -2.13
N HIS A 283 23.30 -9.69 -2.09
CA HIS A 283 22.75 -8.37 -1.80
C HIS A 283 22.68 -8.09 -0.30
N GLN A 284 23.15 -9.01 0.56
CA GLN A 284 23.36 -8.65 1.96
C GLN A 284 24.59 -7.73 2.05
N ARG A 285 24.49 -6.62 2.80
CA ARG A 285 25.62 -5.74 3.11
C ARG A 285 26.73 -6.60 3.70
N SER A 286 27.68 -7.02 2.87
CA SER A 286 28.97 -7.41 3.40
C SER A 286 29.55 -6.13 4.01
N SER A 287 30.03 -6.20 5.23
CA SER A 287 30.74 -5.09 5.88
C SER A 287 31.98 -4.62 5.08
N SER A 288 32.27 -5.19 3.91
CA SER A 288 33.46 -4.96 3.09
C SER A 288 33.32 -5.53 1.66
N ALA A 289 32.46 -5.02 0.76
CA ALA A 289 32.62 -5.36 -0.66
C ALA A 289 32.03 -4.36 -1.65
N LYS A 290 32.81 -4.14 -2.70
CA LYS A 290 32.61 -3.30 -3.89
C LYS A 290 31.23 -3.47 -4.53
N LYS A 291 30.67 -2.32 -4.97
CA LYS A 291 29.57 -2.23 -5.96
C LYS A 291 29.78 -3.24 -7.08
N LYS A 292 28.94 -4.27 -7.15
CA LYS A 292 28.70 -5.03 -8.37
C LYS A 292 27.33 -4.62 -8.89
N SER A 293 27.31 -4.04 -10.08
CA SER A 293 26.10 -3.81 -10.86
C SER A 293 25.47 -5.16 -11.21
N VAL A 294 24.21 -5.36 -10.84
CA VAL A 294 23.38 -6.44 -11.38
C VAL A 294 22.33 -5.76 -12.25
N GLU A 295 22.26 -6.19 -13.52
CA GLU A 295 21.31 -5.67 -14.51
C GLU A 295 19.87 -5.97 -14.08
N ALA A 296 19.02 -4.96 -14.06
CA ALA A 296 17.58 -5.16 -14.09
C ALA A 296 17.23 -5.66 -15.51
N ILE A 297 16.81 -6.91 -15.62
CA ILE A 297 16.34 -7.47 -16.89
C ILE A 297 14.99 -6.83 -17.19
N GLN A 298 14.96 -5.90 -18.14
CA GLN A 298 13.73 -5.62 -18.87
C GLN A 298 13.38 -6.91 -19.63
N PRO A 299 12.17 -7.46 -19.53
CA PRO A 299 11.76 -8.52 -20.44
C PRO A 299 11.75 -7.89 -21.84
N ASP A 300 12.78 -8.21 -22.62
CA ASP A 300 12.90 -7.78 -24.01
C ASP A 300 11.65 -8.16 -24.78
N GLY A 301 11.14 -7.19 -25.55
CA GLY A 301 9.95 -7.33 -26.35
C GLY A 301 10.01 -8.54 -27.29
N LEU A 302 8.93 -9.30 -27.27
CA LEU A 302 8.41 -10.10 -28.38
C LEU A 302 6.91 -9.79 -28.52
#